data_AF-A0A3M2THT6-F1
#
_entry.id   AF-A0A3M2THT6-F1
#
_cell.length_a   1.000
_cell.length_b   1.000
_cell.length_c   1.000
_cell.angle_alpha   90.00
_cell.angle_beta   90.00
_cell.angle_gamma   90.00
#
_symmetry.space_group_name_H-M   'P 1'
#
loop_
_entity.id
_entity.type
_entity.pdbx_description
1 polymer ?
#
loop_
_entity_poly.entity_id
_entity_poly.type
_entity_poly.pdbx_seq_one_letter_code
_entity_poly.pdbx_strand_id
1 'polypeptide(L)'
;MQIHGNPELAYEEHFAHNAICNFLEDHGIPTTRHAHGLCTAFEATAGTSNGRCVNFNAEYDALPDIGHACGHNLIATASITGFLALAFAIRRFGLAGEAQLLGTPAEEDGGGKVDLSRAGAYRKANVSLMVYGLPW
;
A
#
# COMPACT_ATOMS: atom_id res chain seq x y z
N MET A 1 -12.43 -8.06 0.91
CA MET A 1 -13.74 -8.03 0.23
C MET A 1 -14.58 -6.77 0.57
N GLN A 2 -14.26 -5.98 1.62
CA GLN A 2 -15.00 -4.76 1.96
C GLN A 2 -14.68 -3.54 1.08
N ILE A 3 -13.44 -3.38 0.61
CA ILE A 3 -13.00 -2.25 -0.24
C ILE A 3 -13.77 -2.24 -1.56
N HIS A 4 -13.89 -3.38 -2.24
CA HIS A 4 -14.66 -3.49 -3.49
C HIS A 4 -16.13 -3.03 -3.36
N GLY A 5 -16.73 -3.21 -2.18
CA GLY A 5 -18.12 -2.82 -1.91
C GLY A 5 -18.31 -1.35 -1.53
N ASN A 6 -17.22 -0.60 -1.32
CA ASN A 6 -17.23 0.81 -0.92
C ASN A 6 -16.22 1.58 -1.79
N PRO A 7 -16.51 1.75 -3.08
CA PRO A 7 -15.61 2.45 -3.99
C PRO A 7 -15.50 3.93 -3.59
N GLU A 8 -14.27 4.43 -3.51
CA GLU A 8 -13.94 5.81 -3.21
C GLU A 8 -13.02 6.38 -4.28
N LEU A 9 -13.21 7.65 -4.63
CA LEU A 9 -12.46 8.29 -5.71
C LEU A 9 -11.07 8.75 -5.25
N ALA A 10 -10.25 9.16 -6.22
CA ALA A 10 -8.95 9.77 -5.99
C ALA A 10 -8.96 10.80 -4.86
N TYR A 11 -8.07 10.61 -3.87
CA TYR A 11 -7.90 11.41 -2.64
C TYR A 11 -9.04 11.37 -1.62
N GLU A 12 -10.12 10.64 -1.89
CA GLU A 12 -11.27 10.49 -1.00
C GLU A 12 -11.35 9.07 -0.41
N GLU A 13 -10.30 8.26 -0.54
CA GLU A 13 -10.22 6.84 -0.15
C GLU A 13 -10.11 6.59 1.37
N HIS A 14 -10.94 7.27 2.15
CA HIS A 14 -10.89 7.25 3.61
C HIS A 14 -11.30 5.91 4.22
N PHE A 15 -12.36 5.27 3.70
CA PHE A 15 -12.79 3.96 4.14
C PHE A 15 -11.74 2.91 3.80
N ALA A 16 -11.23 2.89 2.56
CA ALA A 16 -10.19 1.94 2.16
C ALA A 16 -8.91 2.12 2.98
N HIS A 17 -8.44 3.36 3.15
CA HIS A 17 -7.30 3.69 4.02
C HIS A 17 -7.52 3.16 5.45
N ASN A 18 -8.66 3.47 6.06
CA ASN A 18 -8.93 3.09 7.45
C ASN A 18 -9.07 1.58 7.60
N ALA A 19 -9.75 0.90 6.68
CA ALA A 19 -9.92 -0.54 6.69
C ALA A 19 -8.57 -1.27 6.60
N ILE A 20 -7.67 -0.82 5.72
CA ILE A 20 -6.34 -1.40 5.57
C ILE A 20 -5.48 -1.14 6.82
N CYS A 21 -5.45 0.10 7.30
CA CYS A 21 -4.65 0.44 8.48
C CYS A 21 -5.13 -0.32 9.73
N ASN A 22 -6.46 -0.41 9.94
CA ASN A 22 -7.03 -1.20 11.03
C ASN A 22 -6.58 -2.66 10.92
N PHE A 23 -6.71 -3.25 9.73
CA PHE A 23 -6.29 -4.63 9.48
C PHE A 23 -4.81 -4.87 9.81
N LEU A 24 -3.91 -3.97 9.39
CA LEU A 24 -2.48 -4.10 9.67
C LEU A 24 -2.19 -3.98 11.18
N GLU A 25 -2.78 -2.99 11.84
CA GLU A 25 -2.62 -2.73 13.28
C GLU A 25 -3.17 -3.88 14.14
N ASP A 26 -4.33 -4.45 13.78
CA ASP A 26 -4.91 -5.61 14.45
C ASP A 26 -4.01 -6.86 14.36
N HIS A 27 -3.15 -6.93 13.34
CA HIS A 27 -2.13 -7.97 13.18
C HIS A 27 -0.76 -7.59 13.75
N GLY A 28 -0.70 -6.50 14.54
CA GLY A 28 0.52 -6.04 15.20
C GLY A 28 1.56 -5.44 14.27
N ILE A 29 1.15 -4.95 13.09
CA ILE A 29 2.02 -4.22 12.17
C ILE A 29 1.86 -2.71 12.44
N PRO A 30 2.91 -2.03 12.94
CA PRO A 30 2.88 -0.58 13.10
C PRO A 30 2.62 0.10 11.76
N THR A 31 1.62 0.98 11.73
CA THR A 31 1.20 1.68 10.52
C THR A 31 1.15 3.18 10.79
N THR A 32 1.88 3.94 9.99
CA THR A 32 1.78 5.41 9.94
C THR A 32 0.61 5.77 9.03
N ARG A 33 -0.51 6.17 9.64
CA ARG A 33 -1.67 6.73 8.92
C ARG A 33 -1.37 8.13 8.41
N HIS A 34 -2.07 8.54 7.36
CA HIS A 34 -1.93 9.87 6.75
C HIS A 34 -0.46 10.21 6.43
N ALA A 35 0.25 9.21 5.92
CA ALA A 35 1.69 9.26 5.74
C ALA A 35 2.08 10.33 4.71
N HIS A 36 3.27 10.88 4.88
CA HIS A 36 3.87 11.81 3.90
C HIS A 36 3.03 13.06 3.57
N GLY A 37 2.09 13.43 4.46
CA GLY A 37 1.24 14.61 4.28
C GLY A 37 0.04 14.40 3.36
N LEU A 38 -0.26 13.15 2.99
CA LEU A 38 -1.45 12.80 2.20
C LEU A 38 -2.51 12.15 3.09
N CYS A 39 -3.72 12.69 3.08
CA CYS A 39 -4.83 12.27 3.96
C CYS A 39 -5.25 10.81 3.76
N THR A 40 -5.02 10.22 2.59
CA THR A 40 -5.45 8.84 2.30
C THR A 40 -4.26 7.93 2.02
N ALA A 41 -3.02 8.36 2.29
CA ALA A 41 -1.85 7.49 2.22
C ALA A 41 -1.50 6.89 3.59
N PHE A 42 -0.85 5.73 3.59
CA PHE A 42 -0.29 5.12 4.79
C PHE A 42 1.08 4.49 4.50
N GLU A 43 1.86 4.27 5.54
CA GLU A 43 3.16 3.56 5.47
C GLU A 43 3.24 2.52 6.58
N ALA A 44 3.58 1.29 6.23
CA ALA A 44 3.91 0.24 7.18
C ALA A 44 5.28 -0.36 6.86
N THR A 45 6.06 -0.66 7.90
CA THR A 45 7.38 -1.29 7.74
C THR A 45 7.53 -2.52 8.63
N ALA A 46 8.32 -3.48 8.18
CA ALA A 46 8.63 -4.68 8.94
C ALA A 46 10.05 -5.18 8.62
N GLY A 47 10.79 -5.56 9.66
CA GLY A 47 12.17 -6.03 9.54
C GLY A 47 13.15 -5.09 10.23
N THR A 48 14.37 -5.02 9.72
CA THR A 48 15.43 -4.16 10.26
C THR A 48 15.94 -3.22 9.18
N SER A 49 16.29 -2.00 9.56
CA SER A 49 16.87 -1.01 8.64
C SER A 49 18.28 -1.39 8.14
N ASN A 50 18.85 -2.48 8.67
CA ASN A 50 20.10 -3.05 8.16
C ASN A 50 19.80 -3.99 6.99
N GLY A 51 20.08 -3.54 5.78
CA GLY A 51 19.91 -4.34 4.57
C GLY A 51 19.16 -3.61 3.47
N ARG A 52 18.61 -4.38 2.53
CA ARG A 52 17.81 -3.84 1.42
C ARG A 52 16.35 -3.69 1.83
N CYS A 53 15.72 -2.61 1.36
CA CYS A 53 14.29 -2.38 1.52
C CYS A 53 13.55 -2.76 0.23
N VAL A 54 12.52 -3.60 0.36
CA VAL A 54 11.58 -3.94 -0.72
C VAL A 54 10.25 -3.28 -0.41
N ASN A 55 9.82 -2.38 -1.29
CA ASN A 55 8.56 -1.67 -1.21
C ASN A 55 7.45 -2.35 -2.02
N PHE A 56 6.23 -2.35 -1.48
CA PHE A 56 5.00 -2.79 -2.13
C PHE A 56 3.99 -1.63 -2.20
N ASN A 57 3.35 -1.44 -3.35
CA ASN A 57 2.40 -0.34 -3.57
C ASN A 57 0.96 -0.85 -3.55
N ALA A 58 0.15 -0.39 -2.60
CA ALA A 58 -1.26 -0.71 -2.49
C ALA A 58 -2.10 0.45 -3.05
N GLU A 59 -2.72 0.24 -4.21
CA GLU A 59 -3.70 1.16 -4.79
C GLU A 59 -5.11 0.77 -4.34
N TYR A 60 -6.00 1.74 -4.15
CA TYR A 60 -7.34 1.48 -3.66
C TYR A 60 -8.34 2.60 -3.98
N ASP A 61 -8.03 3.46 -4.94
CA ASP A 61 -9.00 4.35 -5.56
C ASP A 61 -9.88 3.60 -6.56
N ALA A 62 -11.05 4.17 -6.83
CA ALA A 62 -12.04 3.68 -7.76
C ALA A 62 -12.34 4.75 -8.83
N LEU A 63 -13.03 4.32 -9.89
CA LEU A 63 -13.47 5.19 -10.96
C LEU A 63 -14.91 5.68 -10.74
N PRO A 64 -15.25 6.90 -11.22
CA PRO A 64 -16.61 7.41 -11.19
C PRO A 64 -17.60 6.45 -11.86
N ASP A 65 -18.74 6.23 -11.21
CA ASP A 65 -19.89 5.43 -11.68
C ASP A 65 -19.65 3.93 -11.92
N ILE A 66 -18.40 3.47 -12.05
CA ILE A 66 -18.06 2.08 -12.37
C ILE A 66 -17.26 1.36 -11.27
N GLY A 67 -16.91 2.06 -10.19
CA GLY A 67 -16.25 1.47 -9.03
C GLY A 67 -14.82 0.99 -9.34
N HIS A 68 -14.38 -0.11 -8.74
CA HIS A 68 -13.05 -0.67 -8.98
C HIS A 68 -12.94 -1.45 -10.30
N ALA A 69 -13.35 -0.84 -11.41
CA ALA A 69 -13.25 -1.46 -12.73
C ALA A 69 -11.78 -1.75 -13.13
N CYS A 70 -10.83 -0.96 -12.64
CA CYS A 70 -9.38 -1.18 -12.80
C CYS A 70 -8.79 -2.15 -11.76
N GLY A 71 -9.61 -2.68 -10.85
CA GLY A 71 -9.20 -3.74 -9.93
C GLY A 71 -8.26 -3.30 -8.81
N HIS A 72 -8.23 -2.02 -8.43
CA HIS A 72 -7.32 -1.51 -7.40
C HIS A 72 -7.51 -2.21 -6.05
N ASN A 73 -8.73 -2.64 -5.72
CA ASN A 73 -8.96 -3.51 -4.56
C ASN A 73 -8.14 -4.83 -4.59
N LEU A 74 -7.86 -5.39 -5.76
CA LEU A 74 -7.00 -6.57 -5.93
C LEU A 74 -5.52 -6.19 -5.83
N ILE A 75 -5.12 -5.03 -6.36
CA ILE A 75 -3.76 -4.48 -6.24
C ILE A 75 -3.41 -4.28 -4.77
N ALA A 76 -4.26 -3.59 -4.00
CA ALA A 76 -4.11 -3.48 -2.55
C ALA A 76 -3.96 -4.84 -1.88
N THR A 77 -4.85 -5.80 -2.19
CA THR A 77 -4.82 -7.13 -1.58
C THR A 77 -3.51 -7.87 -1.90
N ALA A 78 -3.05 -7.82 -3.15
CA ALA A 78 -1.81 -8.47 -3.58
C ALA A 78 -0.58 -7.84 -2.90
N SER A 79 -0.51 -6.51 -2.85
CA SER A 79 0.60 -5.79 -2.22
C SER A 79 0.65 -5.98 -0.71
N ILE A 80 -0.49 -5.95 -0.02
CA ILE A 80 -0.59 -6.29 1.40
C ILE A 80 -0.10 -7.73 1.64
N THR A 81 -0.54 -8.68 0.82
CA THR A 81 -0.14 -10.09 0.93
C THR A 81 1.37 -10.26 0.72
N GLY A 82 1.93 -9.61 -0.31
CA GLY A 82 3.37 -9.63 -0.59
C GLY A 82 4.20 -9.05 0.54
N PHE A 83 3.78 -7.91 1.08
CA PHE A 83 4.39 -7.29 2.25
C PHE A 83 4.35 -8.22 3.47
N LEU A 84 3.19 -8.80 3.81
CA LEU A 84 3.05 -9.70 4.95
C LEU A 84 3.89 -10.97 4.79
N ALA A 85 3.95 -11.53 3.58
CA ALA A 85 4.76 -12.70 3.27
C ALA A 85 6.26 -12.41 3.44
N LEU A 86 6.74 -11.26 2.94
CA LEU A 86 8.13 -10.86 3.11
C LEU A 86 8.45 -10.56 4.59
N ALA A 87 7.57 -9.83 5.29
CA ALA A 87 7.70 -9.56 6.72
C ALA A 87 7.77 -10.86 7.54
N PHE A 88 6.94 -11.85 7.21
CA PHE A 88 7.01 -13.17 7.81
C PHE A 88 8.34 -13.85 7.52
N ALA A 89 8.80 -13.87 6.28
CA ALA A 89 10.06 -14.49 5.89
C ALA A 89 11.27 -13.86 6.59
N ILE A 90 11.34 -12.52 6.64
CA ILE A 90 12.38 -11.77 7.35
C ILE A 90 12.47 -12.24 8.81
N ARG A 91 11.34 -12.26 9.53
CA ARG A 91 11.30 -12.68 10.93
C ARG A 91 11.61 -14.18 11.10
N ARG A 92 11.01 -15.03 10.27
CA ARG A 92 11.09 -16.49 10.41
C ARG A 92 12.49 -17.03 10.18
N PHE A 93 13.23 -16.43 9.25
CA PHE A 93 14.56 -16.89 8.83
C PHE A 93 15.69 -15.97 9.30
N GLY A 94 15.38 -14.88 10.02
CA GLY A 94 16.39 -13.93 10.52
C GLY A 94 17.14 -13.21 9.41
N LEU A 95 16.45 -12.86 8.32
CA LEU A 95 17.07 -12.19 7.17
C LEU A 95 17.35 -10.72 7.49
N ALA A 96 18.47 -10.19 6.99
CA ALA A 96 18.73 -8.76 6.98
C ALA A 96 17.90 -8.07 5.87
N GLY A 97 17.23 -6.97 6.20
CA GLY A 97 16.40 -6.21 5.29
C GLY A 97 15.07 -5.77 5.89
N GLU A 98 14.33 -5.03 5.08
CA GLU A 98 13.07 -4.37 5.43
C GLU A 98 12.04 -4.58 4.32
N ALA A 99 10.80 -4.84 4.71
CA ALA A 99 9.64 -4.72 3.86
C ALA A 99 8.96 -3.39 4.15
N GLN A 100 8.58 -2.65 3.11
CA GLN A 100 7.78 -1.44 3.19
C GLN A 100 6.48 -1.66 2.41
N LEU A 101 5.37 -1.23 2.97
CA LEU A 101 4.09 -1.15 2.28
C LEU A 101 3.65 0.30 2.28
N LEU A 102 3.42 0.83 1.08
CA LEU A 102 2.87 2.17 0.88
C LEU A 102 1.45 2.06 0.37
N GLY A 103 0.53 2.74 1.05
CA GLY A 103 -0.78 3.05 0.50
C GLY A 103 -0.67 4.21 -0.47
N THR A 104 -1.00 3.97 -1.73
CA THR A 104 -0.79 4.92 -2.83
C THR A 104 -2.14 5.38 -3.38
N PRO A 105 -2.69 6.50 -2.89
CA PRO A 105 -3.98 7.01 -3.34
C PRO A 105 -3.91 7.60 -4.75
N ALA A 106 -5.08 7.89 -5.32
CA ALA A 106 -5.26 8.71 -6.53
C ALA A 106 -4.37 8.30 -7.71
N GLU A 107 -4.39 7.02 -8.09
CA GLU A 107 -3.71 6.55 -9.29
C GLU A 107 -4.40 7.07 -10.55
N GLU A 108 -5.74 7.02 -10.59
CA GLU A 108 -6.54 7.32 -11.77
C GLU A 108 -6.59 8.81 -12.11
N ASP A 109 -6.64 9.70 -11.10
CA ASP A 109 -6.84 11.14 -11.31
C ASP A 109 -6.17 12.00 -10.22
N GLY A 110 -4.86 11.86 -10.05
CA GLY A 110 -4.12 12.70 -9.09
C GLY A 110 -2.62 12.45 -9.00
N GLY A 111 -2.16 11.26 -9.38
CA GLY A 111 -0.74 10.93 -9.35
C GLY A 111 -0.18 10.78 -7.94
N GLY A 112 -0.94 10.19 -7.00
CA GLY A 112 -0.53 10.14 -5.59
C GLY A 112 0.84 9.47 -5.35
N LYS A 113 1.29 8.55 -6.22
CA LYS A 113 2.67 8.03 -6.17
C LYS A 113 3.74 9.08 -6.45
N VAL A 114 3.46 10.03 -7.35
CA VAL A 114 4.35 11.17 -7.64
C VAL A 114 4.47 12.05 -6.40
N ASP A 115 3.36 12.31 -5.72
CA ASP A 115 3.35 13.14 -4.51
C ASP A 115 4.06 12.44 -3.34
N LEU A 116 3.83 11.13 -3.16
CA LEU A 116 4.61 10.30 -2.23
C LEU A 116 6.11 10.31 -2.55
N SER A 117 6.47 10.26 -3.84
CA SER A 117 7.86 10.35 -4.27
C SER A 117 8.49 11.70 -3.93
N ARG A 118 7.77 12.80 -4.16
CA ARG A 118 8.23 14.16 -3.79
C ARG A 118 8.36 14.32 -2.27
N ALA A 119 7.45 13.74 -1.51
CA ALA A 119 7.51 13.72 -0.04
C ALA A 119 8.58 12.75 0.51
N GLY A 120 9.18 11.93 -0.37
CA GLY A 120 10.32 11.07 -0.06
C GLY A 120 9.97 9.72 0.54
N ALA A 121 8.75 9.22 0.31
CA ALA A 121 8.31 7.89 0.75
C ALA A 121 9.22 6.76 0.24
N TYR A 122 9.76 6.93 -0.97
CA TYR A 122 10.57 5.91 -1.63
C TYR A 122 12.08 6.04 -1.38
N ARG A 123 12.54 7.00 -0.55
CA ARG A 123 13.99 7.26 -0.37
C ARG A 123 14.80 6.05 0.09
N LYS A 124 14.17 5.12 0.81
CA LYS A 124 14.82 3.91 1.32
C LYS A 124 14.68 2.70 0.41
N ALA A 125 13.72 2.72 -0.52
CA ALA A 125 13.39 1.56 -1.34
C ALA A 125 14.53 1.20 -2.30
N ASN A 126 14.99 -0.04 -2.25
CA ASN A 126 15.94 -0.58 -3.24
C ASN A 126 15.22 -1.25 -4.41
N VAL A 127 14.02 -1.77 -4.15
CA VAL A 127 13.12 -2.36 -5.15
C VAL A 127 11.70 -1.90 -4.80
N SER A 128 10.91 -1.51 -5.80
CA SER A 128 9.49 -1.18 -5.66
C SER A 128 8.68 -2.12 -6.53
N LEU A 129 7.70 -2.79 -5.93
CA LEU A 129 6.89 -3.84 -6.56
C LEU A 129 5.41 -3.46 -6.55
N MET A 130 4.72 -3.90 -7.58
CA MET A 130 3.28 -3.80 -7.74
C MET A 130 2.84 -4.85 -8.75
N VAL A 131 1.61 -5.36 -8.60
CA VAL A 131 0.98 -6.25 -9.57
C VAL A 131 -0.32 -5.62 -10.02
N TYR A 132 -0.56 -5.60 -11.33
CA TYR A 132 -1.80 -5.17 -11.95
C TYR A 132 -2.42 -6.35 -12.69
N GLY A 133 -3.74 -6.52 -12.58
CA GLY A 133 -4.48 -7.57 -13.29
C GLY A 133 -4.95 -7.07 -14.66
N LEU A 134 -4.53 -7.72 -15.75
CA LEU A 134 -5.06 -7.43 -17.08
C LEU A 134 -6.23 -8.36 -17.43
N PRO A 135 -7.29 -7.87 -18.08
CA PRO A 135 -8.17 -8.72 -18.85
C PRO A 135 -7.37 -9.27 -20.04
N TRP A 136 -7.36 -10.59 -20.17
CA TRP A 136 -6.65 -11.42 -21.16
C TRP A 136 -6.50 -10.81 -22.56
#